data_AF-A0AAD6U3D8-F1
#
_entry.id   AF-A0AAD6U3D8-F1
#
_cell.length_a   1.000
_cell.length_b   1.000
_cell.length_c   1.000
_cell.angle_alpha   90.00
_cell.angle_beta   90.00
_cell.angle_gamma   90.00
#
_symmetry.space_group_name_H-M   'P 1'
#
loop_
_entity.id
_entity.type
_entity.pdbx_description
1 polymer ?
#
loop_
_entity_poly.entity_id
_entity_poly.type
_entity_poly.pdbx_seq_one_letter_code
_entity_poly.pdbx_strand_id
1 'polypeptide(L)'
;MARLSSLFFGLLAALLVSAAPAPSDLEERNLLGEIINALGIGLVTQINATITLETLSDNTLSIVFQAQNPLIFELTIDRVSSSAGINNTEYATFDHTFATPVVVPALGKASSGVVPNVTLTKGATASLDIIPLGYLDLLDVDVHIRALTIKGKLGIPLVLSDLHQKNVTTTYTLDLA
;
A
#
# COMPACT_ATOMS: atom_id res chain seq x y z
N MET A 1 52.67 -14.47 63.86
CA MET A 1 51.27 -14.01 63.87
C MET A 1 50.96 -13.53 62.45
N ALA A 2 50.41 -14.41 61.61
CA ALA A 2 48.98 -14.61 61.39
C ALA A 2 48.36 -13.55 60.45
N ARG A 3 48.22 -13.98 59.18
CA ARG A 3 47.06 -13.81 58.28
C ARG A 3 46.66 -12.39 57.87
N LEU A 4 47.05 -11.99 56.66
CA LEU A 4 46.29 -11.02 55.87
C LEU A 4 46.52 -11.17 54.34
N SER A 5 46.64 -12.40 53.82
CA SER A 5 47.00 -12.65 52.41
C SER A 5 45.92 -13.34 51.57
N SER A 6 44.65 -13.30 51.98
CA SER A 6 43.59 -14.10 51.33
C SER A 6 42.30 -13.34 51.05
N LEU A 7 42.35 -12.02 50.90
CA LEU A 7 41.15 -11.19 50.62
C LEU A 7 41.26 -10.35 49.34
N PHE A 8 42.21 -10.67 48.45
CA PHE A 8 42.40 -9.93 47.19
C PHE A 8 41.92 -10.68 45.94
N PHE A 9 41.28 -11.84 46.07
CA PHE A 9 40.89 -12.70 44.93
C PHE A 9 39.38 -12.93 44.78
N GLY A 10 38.55 -12.18 45.52
CA GLY A 10 37.09 -12.38 45.55
C GLY A 10 36.23 -11.29 44.93
N LEU A 11 36.83 -10.21 44.38
CA LEU A 11 36.08 -9.03 43.94
C LEU A 11 36.28 -8.65 42.47
N LEU A 12 36.91 -9.51 41.67
CA LEU A 12 37.12 -9.26 40.22
C LEU A 12 36.31 -10.23 39.32
N ALA A 13 35.40 -11.02 39.89
CA ALA A 13 34.53 -11.92 39.14
C ALA A 13 33.09 -11.38 38.95
N ALA A 14 32.78 -10.18 39.46
CA ALA A 14 31.45 -9.58 39.35
C ALA A 14 31.29 -8.58 38.18
N LEU A 15 32.29 -8.48 37.31
CA LEU A 15 32.30 -7.56 36.16
C LEU A 15 31.83 -8.19 34.84
N LEU A 16 31.18 -9.36 34.89
CA LEU A 16 30.35 -9.84 33.79
C LEU A 16 28.98 -9.15 33.88
N VAL A 17 28.97 -7.84 33.62
CA VAL A 17 27.76 -7.17 33.17
C VAL A 17 27.39 -7.85 31.85
N SER A 18 26.37 -8.70 31.89
CA SER A 18 25.67 -9.10 30.69
C SER A 18 25.10 -7.84 30.07
N ALA A 19 25.78 -7.30 29.06
CA ALA A 19 25.14 -6.42 28.11
C ALA A 19 24.13 -7.29 27.36
N ALA A 20 22.94 -7.44 27.94
CA ALA A 20 21.78 -7.88 27.17
C ALA A 20 21.65 -6.84 26.03
N PRO A 21 21.59 -7.25 24.75
CA PRO A 21 21.18 -6.32 23.73
C PRO A 21 19.82 -5.79 24.17
N ALA A 22 19.73 -4.48 24.41
CA ALA A 22 18.43 -3.85 24.50
C ALA A 22 17.71 -4.22 23.20
N PRO A 23 16.48 -4.77 23.25
CA PRO A 23 15.72 -5.00 22.04
C PRO A 23 15.64 -3.64 21.34
N SER A 24 16.26 -3.55 20.17
CA SER A 24 16.06 -2.43 19.26
C SER A 24 14.70 -2.62 18.61
N ASP A 25 13.63 -2.65 19.41
CA ASP A 25 12.23 -2.58 18.97
C ASP A 25 11.87 -1.12 18.64
N LEU A 26 12.85 -0.38 18.12
CA LEU A 26 12.57 0.67 17.16
C LEU A 26 12.57 -0.02 15.80
N GLU A 27 11.60 -0.92 15.58
CA GLU A 27 11.05 -1.03 14.23
C GLU A 27 10.83 0.39 13.75
N GLU A 28 11.31 0.68 12.56
CA GLU A 28 11.26 1.99 11.93
C GLU A 28 9.78 2.35 11.74
N ARG A 29 9.15 2.87 12.82
CA ARG A 29 7.73 3.18 12.84
C ARG A 29 7.48 4.16 11.73
N ASN A 30 6.84 3.71 10.66
CA ASN A 30 6.40 4.57 9.58
C ASN A 30 5.21 5.39 10.09
N LEU A 31 5.47 6.33 11.01
CA LEU A 31 4.46 7.14 11.68
C LEU A 31 3.57 7.89 10.69
N LEU A 32 4.15 8.29 9.54
CA LEU A 32 3.39 8.93 8.47
C LEU A 32 2.44 7.94 7.79
N GLY A 33 2.88 6.70 7.57
CA GLY A 33 2.01 5.63 7.07
C GLY A 33 0.94 5.21 8.08
N GLU A 34 1.30 5.08 9.35
CA GLU A 34 0.35 4.86 10.44
C GLU A 34 -0.70 5.98 10.50
N ILE A 35 -0.30 7.25 10.33
CA ILE A 35 -1.22 8.39 10.29
C ILE A 35 -2.13 8.32 9.06
N ILE A 36 -1.59 8.04 7.88
CA ILE A 36 -2.41 7.94 6.64
C ILE A 36 -3.43 6.80 6.77
N ASN A 37 -3.00 5.65 7.26
CA ASN A 37 -3.87 4.51 7.53
C ASN A 37 -4.90 4.86 8.61
N ALA A 38 -4.48 5.47 9.73
CA ALA A 38 -5.34 5.83 10.86
C ALA A 38 -6.34 6.94 10.53
N LEU A 39 -6.01 7.82 9.59
CA LEU A 39 -6.94 8.82 9.12
C LEU A 39 -8.10 8.20 8.32
N GLY A 40 -7.98 6.93 7.89
CA GLY A 40 -9.06 6.19 7.22
C GLY A 40 -9.51 6.83 5.91
N ILE A 41 -8.66 7.68 5.34
CA ILE A 41 -8.98 8.47 4.16
C ILE A 41 -8.64 7.61 2.98
N GLY A 42 -9.68 7.09 2.34
CA GLY A 42 -9.55 6.28 1.16
C GLY A 42 -8.69 6.97 0.10
N LEU A 43 -7.52 6.42 -0.19
CA LEU A 43 -6.64 6.96 -1.23
C LEU A 43 -7.31 6.86 -2.59
N VAL A 44 -8.15 5.85 -2.81
CA VAL A 44 -8.88 5.67 -4.06
C VAL A 44 -10.33 6.13 -3.90
N THR A 45 -10.79 7.05 -4.75
CA THR A 45 -12.19 7.54 -4.74
C THR A 45 -13.06 6.94 -5.83
N GLN A 46 -12.45 6.56 -6.95
CA GLN A 46 -13.17 6.01 -8.10
C GLN A 46 -12.23 5.11 -8.90
N ILE A 47 -12.77 4.03 -9.45
CA ILE A 47 -12.09 3.12 -10.37
C ILE A 47 -12.91 3.08 -11.66
N ASN A 48 -12.25 3.23 -12.80
CA ASN A 48 -12.82 2.99 -14.11
C ASN A 48 -12.10 1.78 -14.70
N ALA A 49 -12.82 0.68 -14.90
CA ALA A 49 -12.30 -0.53 -15.52
C ALA A 49 -12.70 -0.57 -17.00
N THR A 50 -11.75 -0.86 -17.87
CA THR A 50 -11.94 -1.05 -19.31
C THR A 50 -11.81 -2.52 -19.63
N ILE A 51 -12.91 -3.11 -20.09
CA ILE A 51 -13.02 -4.51 -20.49
C ILE A 51 -12.99 -4.55 -22.01
N THR A 52 -12.05 -5.30 -22.59
CA THR A 52 -11.98 -5.56 -24.04
C THR A 52 -12.52 -6.94 -24.36
N LEU A 53 -12.67 -7.26 -25.64
CA LEU A 53 -13.07 -8.62 -26.05
C LEU A 53 -12.02 -9.68 -25.63
N GLU A 54 -10.74 -9.29 -25.65
CA GLU A 54 -9.61 -10.11 -25.22
C GLU A 54 -9.67 -10.43 -23.73
N THR A 55 -10.22 -9.53 -22.89
CA THR A 55 -10.45 -9.80 -21.46
C THR A 55 -11.24 -11.09 -21.23
N LEU A 56 -12.18 -11.45 -22.12
CA LEU A 56 -12.97 -12.68 -21.99
C LEU A 56 -12.14 -13.96 -22.19
N SER A 57 -11.02 -13.86 -22.91
CA SER A 57 -10.07 -14.96 -23.12
C SER A 57 -8.97 -14.94 -22.06
N ASP A 58 -8.36 -13.77 -21.88
CA ASP A 58 -7.09 -13.63 -21.17
C ASP A 58 -7.30 -13.35 -19.68
N ASN A 59 -8.54 -13.06 -19.27
CA ASN A 59 -8.92 -12.71 -17.90
C ASN A 59 -8.15 -11.52 -17.35
N THR A 60 -7.71 -10.61 -18.22
CA THR A 60 -7.02 -9.38 -17.86
C THR A 60 -7.74 -8.15 -18.38
N LEU A 61 -7.80 -7.10 -17.59
CA LEU A 61 -8.37 -5.81 -17.98
C LEU A 61 -7.42 -4.66 -17.65
N SER A 62 -7.79 -3.45 -18.08
CA SER A 62 -7.07 -2.22 -17.71
C SER A 62 -7.94 -1.36 -16.80
N ILE A 63 -7.34 -0.66 -15.84
CA ILE A 63 -8.06 0.28 -14.97
C ILE A 63 -7.44 1.66 -14.98
N VAL A 64 -8.24 2.66 -14.60
CA VAL A 64 -7.80 3.99 -14.21
C VAL A 64 -8.46 4.31 -12.88
N PHE A 65 -7.67 4.59 -11.85
CA PHE A 65 -8.20 4.97 -10.55
C PHE A 65 -7.89 6.45 -10.25
N GLN A 66 -8.78 7.07 -9.47
CA GLN A 66 -8.58 8.42 -8.98
C GLN A 66 -8.04 8.38 -7.56
N ALA A 67 -6.80 8.85 -7.39
CA ALA A 67 -6.16 9.04 -6.11
C ALA A 67 -6.61 10.36 -5.47
N GLN A 68 -6.89 10.36 -4.17
CA GLN A 68 -7.15 11.54 -3.37
C GLN A 68 -6.08 11.69 -2.29
N ASN A 69 -5.51 12.88 -2.20
CA ASN A 69 -4.58 13.26 -1.17
C ASN A 69 -5.26 14.27 -0.22
N PRO A 70 -5.57 13.86 1.01
CA PRO A 70 -6.21 14.70 2.01
C PRO A 70 -5.23 15.48 2.88
N LEU A 71 -3.93 15.36 2.64
CA LEU A 71 -2.88 16.01 3.41
C LEU A 71 -2.54 17.37 2.79
N ILE A 72 -2.03 18.28 3.62
CA ILE A 72 -1.63 19.64 3.22
C ILE A 72 -0.32 19.68 2.43
N PHE A 73 0.24 18.53 2.05
CA PHE A 73 1.47 18.40 1.29
C PHE A 73 1.30 17.39 0.16
N GLU A 74 2.12 17.51 -0.88
CA GLU A 74 2.09 16.64 -2.06
C GLU A 74 2.51 15.20 -1.72
N LEU A 75 1.82 14.24 -2.34
CA LEU A 75 2.18 12.83 -2.35
C LEU A 75 2.51 12.41 -3.77
N THR A 76 3.51 11.55 -3.93
CA THR A 76 3.84 10.95 -5.21
C THR A 76 3.77 9.44 -5.09
N ILE A 77 3.00 8.78 -5.95
CA ILE A 77 2.84 7.33 -5.95
C ILE A 77 3.79 6.73 -6.98
N ASP A 78 4.66 5.82 -6.53
CA ASP A 78 5.64 5.16 -7.38
C ASP A 78 5.18 3.74 -7.78
N ARG A 79 4.51 3.01 -6.86
CA ARG A 79 3.97 1.67 -7.11
C ARG A 79 2.71 1.43 -6.30
N VAL A 80 1.78 0.68 -6.87
CA VAL A 80 0.55 0.21 -6.21
C VAL A 80 0.40 -1.28 -6.46
N SER A 81 0.16 -2.02 -5.38
CA SER A 81 -0.36 -3.38 -5.43
C SER A 81 -1.74 -3.38 -4.77
N SER A 82 -2.72 -4.02 -5.38
CA SER A 82 -4.08 -4.04 -4.83
C SER A 82 -4.82 -5.32 -5.18
N SER A 83 -5.54 -5.82 -4.20
CA SER A 83 -6.58 -6.84 -4.31
C SER A 83 -7.95 -6.19 -4.12
N ALA A 84 -8.87 -6.47 -5.05
CA ALA A 84 -10.23 -5.98 -5.02
C ALA A 84 -11.24 -7.13 -5.13
N GLY A 85 -12.34 -7.00 -4.40
CA GLY A 85 -13.33 -8.05 -4.27
C GLY A 85 -14.64 -7.59 -3.68
N ILE A 86 -15.51 -8.56 -3.42
CA ILE A 86 -16.82 -8.35 -2.80
C ILE A 86 -17.04 -9.45 -1.77
N ASN A 87 -17.54 -9.10 -0.58
CA ASN A 87 -17.77 -10.05 0.52
C ASN A 87 -16.52 -10.89 0.84
N ASN A 88 -15.34 -10.27 0.90
CA ASN A 88 -14.03 -10.90 1.11
C ASN A 88 -13.63 -11.94 0.05
N THR A 89 -14.35 -12.02 -1.07
CA THR A 89 -13.94 -12.83 -2.22
C THR A 89 -13.20 -11.93 -3.19
N GLU A 90 -11.94 -12.21 -3.43
CA GLU A 90 -11.13 -11.50 -4.43
C GLU A 90 -11.62 -11.84 -5.84
N TYR A 91 -11.74 -10.79 -6.67
CA TYR A 91 -12.11 -10.88 -8.07
C TYR A 91 -11.07 -10.27 -9.01
N ALA A 92 -10.31 -9.28 -8.53
CA ALA A 92 -9.29 -8.60 -9.33
C ALA A 92 -8.05 -8.33 -8.48
N THR A 93 -6.87 -8.50 -9.08
CA THR A 93 -5.60 -8.16 -8.45
C THR A 93 -4.64 -7.56 -9.45
N PHE A 94 -3.79 -6.65 -9.01
CA PHE A 94 -2.70 -6.12 -9.82
C PHE A 94 -1.54 -5.66 -8.96
N ASP A 95 -0.38 -5.59 -9.59
CA ASP A 95 0.82 -4.97 -9.04
C ASP A 95 1.46 -4.14 -10.16
N HIS A 96 1.52 -2.83 -9.98
CA HIS A 96 1.94 -1.89 -11.00
C HIS A 96 2.91 -0.86 -10.46
N THR A 97 4.09 -0.80 -11.07
CA THR A 97 5.08 0.26 -10.86
C THR A 97 4.99 1.27 -11.99
N PHE A 98 4.78 2.54 -11.65
CA PHE A 98 4.59 3.61 -12.62
C PHE A 98 5.94 4.06 -13.20
N ALA A 99 6.06 4.04 -14.52
CA ALA A 99 7.25 4.60 -15.19
C ALA A 99 7.37 6.13 -14.97
N THR A 100 6.23 6.82 -14.98
CA THR A 100 6.12 8.21 -14.53
C THR A 100 5.30 8.22 -13.24
N PRO A 101 5.88 8.54 -12.08
CA PRO A 101 5.16 8.54 -10.81
C PRO A 101 3.93 9.45 -10.83
N VAL A 102 2.87 9.04 -10.14
CA VAL A 102 1.62 9.78 -10.08
C VAL A 102 1.71 10.84 -9.00
N VAL A 103 1.69 12.11 -9.39
CA VAL A 103 1.76 13.24 -8.45
C VAL A 103 0.35 13.62 -8.02
N VAL A 104 0.06 13.46 -6.73
CA VAL A 104 -1.21 13.82 -6.10
C VAL A 104 -1.04 15.12 -5.30
N PRO A 105 -1.59 16.25 -5.76
CA PRO A 105 -1.40 17.55 -5.12
C PRO A 105 -1.98 17.57 -3.70
N ALA A 106 -1.47 18.47 -2.87
CA ALA A 106 -1.99 18.70 -1.52
C ALA A 106 -3.49 18.99 -1.54
N LEU A 107 -4.26 18.33 -0.66
CA LEU A 107 -5.71 18.44 -0.54
C LEU A 107 -6.47 18.19 -1.86
N GLY A 108 -5.85 17.52 -2.82
CA GLY A 108 -6.35 17.38 -4.18
C GLY A 108 -6.54 15.94 -4.64
N LYS A 109 -6.80 15.80 -5.94
CA LYS A 109 -6.98 14.50 -6.60
C LYS A 109 -6.11 14.42 -7.84
N ALA A 110 -5.70 13.21 -8.20
CA ALA A 110 -4.99 12.91 -9.44
C ALA A 110 -5.47 11.59 -10.03
N SER A 111 -5.42 11.47 -11.35
CA SER A 111 -5.63 10.20 -12.04
C SER A 111 -4.35 9.39 -12.02
N SER A 112 -4.44 8.08 -11.81
CA SER A 112 -3.31 7.17 -11.91
C SER A 112 -2.73 7.06 -13.33
N GLY A 113 -3.51 7.46 -14.34
CA GLY A 113 -3.31 6.97 -15.69
C GLY A 113 -3.73 5.51 -15.83
N VAL A 114 -3.48 4.93 -16.99
CA VAL A 114 -3.89 3.55 -17.29
C VAL A 114 -2.95 2.57 -16.60
N VAL A 115 -3.52 1.71 -15.78
CA VAL A 115 -2.87 0.54 -15.18
C VAL A 115 -3.30 -0.69 -15.99
N PRO A 116 -2.40 -1.25 -16.82
CA PRO A 116 -2.68 -2.44 -17.60
C PRO A 116 -2.55 -3.71 -16.76
N ASN A 117 -3.01 -4.84 -17.33
CA ASN A 117 -2.78 -6.20 -16.82
C ASN A 117 -3.37 -6.48 -15.42
N VAL A 118 -4.54 -5.90 -15.12
CA VAL A 118 -5.28 -6.27 -13.92
C VAL A 118 -5.88 -7.66 -14.11
N THR A 119 -5.47 -8.60 -13.28
CA THR A 119 -5.84 -10.01 -13.40
C THR A 119 -7.17 -10.27 -12.70
N LEU A 120 -8.11 -10.90 -13.42
CA LEU A 120 -9.39 -11.34 -12.88
C LEU A 120 -9.24 -12.74 -12.30
N THR A 121 -9.12 -12.86 -10.99
CA THR A 121 -8.78 -14.12 -10.32
C THR A 121 -9.90 -15.16 -10.36
N LYS A 122 -11.14 -14.74 -10.61
CA LYS A 122 -12.29 -15.62 -10.86
C LYS A 122 -12.62 -15.80 -12.36
N GLY A 123 -11.80 -15.20 -13.22
CA GLY A 123 -12.04 -15.14 -14.65
C GLY A 123 -13.09 -14.09 -15.05
N ALA A 124 -13.09 -13.73 -16.33
CA ALA A 124 -13.91 -12.64 -16.83
C ALA A 124 -15.41 -12.91 -16.70
N THR A 125 -15.86 -14.15 -16.94
CA THR A 125 -17.28 -14.51 -16.85
C THR A 125 -17.85 -14.35 -15.45
N ALA A 126 -17.11 -14.79 -14.42
CA ALA A 126 -17.54 -14.61 -13.03
C ALA A 126 -17.47 -13.14 -12.60
N SER A 127 -16.54 -12.37 -13.18
CA SER A 127 -16.43 -10.94 -12.95
C SER A 127 -17.49 -10.11 -13.68
N LEU A 128 -18.21 -10.66 -14.67
CA LEU A 128 -19.35 -9.98 -15.28
C LEU A 128 -20.52 -9.81 -14.30
N ASP A 129 -20.70 -10.79 -13.40
CA ASP A 129 -21.82 -10.78 -12.43
C ASP A 129 -21.68 -9.68 -11.37
N ILE A 130 -20.45 -9.18 -11.14
CA ILE A 130 -20.19 -8.09 -10.18
C ILE A 130 -20.25 -6.69 -10.82
N ILE A 131 -20.21 -6.59 -12.15
CA ILE A 131 -20.28 -5.30 -12.87
C ILE A 131 -21.54 -4.50 -12.49
N PRO A 132 -22.74 -5.09 -12.43
CA PRO A 132 -23.97 -4.35 -12.11
C PRO A 132 -24.00 -3.75 -10.69
N LEU A 133 -23.10 -4.19 -9.79
CA LEU A 133 -23.05 -3.68 -8.42
C LEU A 133 -22.49 -2.26 -8.35
N GLY A 134 -21.59 -1.89 -9.27
CA GLY A 134 -21.05 -0.53 -9.38
C GLY A 134 -20.07 -0.11 -8.27
N TYR A 135 -19.62 -1.06 -7.45
CA TYR A 135 -18.60 -0.85 -6.41
C TYR A 135 -17.73 -2.08 -6.24
N LEU A 136 -16.55 -1.88 -5.65
CA LEU A 136 -15.64 -2.93 -5.20
C LEU A 136 -15.09 -2.57 -3.82
N ASP A 137 -14.82 -3.61 -3.01
CA ASP A 137 -14.04 -3.47 -1.79
C ASP A 137 -12.57 -3.72 -2.13
N LEU A 138 -11.68 -2.81 -1.74
CA LEU A 138 -10.25 -3.02 -1.76
C LEU A 138 -9.88 -3.80 -0.50
N LEU A 139 -9.55 -5.08 -0.70
CA LEU A 139 -9.32 -6.08 0.34
C LEU A 139 -7.89 -6.03 0.88
N ASP A 140 -6.95 -5.61 0.05
CA ASP A 140 -5.55 -5.39 0.45
C ASP A 140 -4.95 -4.41 -0.54
N VAL A 141 -4.27 -3.38 -0.05
CA VAL A 141 -3.63 -2.38 -0.88
C VAL A 141 -2.29 -2.01 -0.25
N ASP A 142 -1.24 -2.20 -1.03
CA ASP A 142 0.09 -1.69 -0.73
C ASP A 142 0.41 -0.54 -1.67
N VAL A 143 0.76 0.62 -1.12
CA VAL A 143 1.12 1.81 -1.88
C VAL A 143 2.51 2.26 -1.47
N HIS A 144 3.43 2.27 -2.43
CA HIS A 144 4.73 2.91 -2.28
C HIS A 144 4.61 4.35 -2.72
N ILE A 145 4.80 5.27 -1.76
CA ILE A 145 4.71 6.71 -2.01
C ILE A 145 5.99 7.43 -1.59
N ARG A 146 6.12 8.65 -2.07
CA ARG A 146 7.00 9.68 -1.51
C ARG A 146 6.14 10.82 -1.00
N ALA A 147 6.27 11.14 0.29
CA ALA A 147 5.60 12.28 0.91
C ALA A 147 6.49 13.53 0.84
N LEU A 148 5.87 14.71 0.96
CA LEU A 148 6.56 16.01 0.95
C LEU A 148 7.36 16.24 -0.35
N THR A 149 6.86 15.71 -1.46
CA THR A 149 7.46 15.92 -2.77
C THR A 149 7.21 17.33 -3.27
N ILE A 150 8.00 17.77 -4.24
CA ILE A 150 7.77 19.02 -4.97
C ILE A 150 7.74 18.67 -6.45
N LYS A 151 6.55 18.68 -7.05
CA LYS A 151 6.33 18.29 -8.45
C LYS A 151 6.87 16.89 -8.75
N GLY A 152 6.62 15.93 -7.87
CA GLY A 152 7.03 14.53 -8.06
C GLY A 152 8.49 14.22 -7.75
N LYS A 153 9.29 15.22 -7.35
CA LYS A 153 10.72 15.06 -7.06
C LYS A 153 11.00 15.09 -5.57
N LEU A 154 12.14 14.49 -5.18
CA LEU A 154 12.56 14.32 -3.79
C LEU A 154 11.50 13.53 -2.99
N GLY A 155 11.29 13.92 -1.74
CA GLY A 155 10.33 13.33 -0.82
C GLY A 155 10.93 12.24 0.07
N ILE A 156 10.18 11.91 1.11
CA ILE A 156 10.50 10.82 2.03
C ILE A 156 9.74 9.59 1.53
N PRO A 157 10.43 8.50 1.16
CA PRO A 157 9.77 7.26 0.76
C PRO A 157 9.02 6.67 1.94
N LEU A 158 7.78 6.25 1.71
CA LEU A 158 6.91 5.60 2.68
C LEU A 158 6.24 4.42 1.99
N VAL A 159 6.10 3.33 2.72
CA VAL A 159 5.30 2.17 2.30
C VAL A 159 4.06 2.13 3.15
N LEU A 160 2.91 2.28 2.51
CA LEU A 160 1.61 2.06 3.13
C LEU A 160 1.21 0.64 2.82
N SER A 161 1.04 -0.18 3.85
CA SER A 161 0.64 -1.57 3.69
C SER A 161 -0.65 -1.87 4.42
N ASP A 162 -1.32 -2.94 4.00
CA ASP A 162 -2.55 -3.45 4.61
C ASP A 162 -3.66 -2.38 4.65
N LEU A 163 -3.81 -1.65 3.54
CA LEU A 163 -4.88 -0.66 3.39
C LEU A 163 -6.17 -1.32 2.90
N HIS A 164 -7.25 -1.07 3.64
CA HIS A 164 -8.58 -1.58 3.32
C HIS A 164 -9.53 -0.42 3.00
N GLN A 165 -10.28 -0.55 1.91
CA GLN A 165 -11.34 0.41 1.58
C GLN A 165 -12.61 -0.31 1.14
N LYS A 166 -13.75 0.07 1.72
CA LYS A 166 -15.04 -0.51 1.34
C LYS A 166 -15.79 0.40 0.40
N ASN A 167 -16.60 -0.21 -0.46
CA ASN A 167 -17.56 0.47 -1.33
C ASN A 167 -16.91 1.56 -2.22
N VAL A 168 -15.79 1.22 -2.85
CA VAL A 168 -15.12 2.09 -3.82
C VAL A 168 -15.91 2.06 -5.12
N THR A 169 -16.43 3.22 -5.52
CA THR A 169 -17.21 3.38 -6.76
C THR A 169 -16.42 2.88 -7.96
N THR A 170 -16.97 1.89 -8.66
CA THR A 170 -16.33 1.25 -9.81
C THR A 170 -17.25 1.29 -11.01
N THR A 171 -16.78 1.91 -12.09
CA THR A 171 -17.48 1.98 -13.38
C THR A 171 -16.79 1.04 -14.37
N TYR A 172 -17.58 0.40 -15.23
CA TYR A 172 -17.07 -0.53 -16.23
C TYR A 172 -17.42 0.00 -17.61
N THR A 173 -16.41 0.11 -18.46
CA THR A 173 -16.55 0.50 -19.87
C THR A 173 -16.18 -0.69 -20.73
N LEU A 174 -17.07 -1.03 -21.66
CA LEU A 174 -16.83 -2.09 -22.64
C LEU A 174 -16.26 -1.45 -23.90
N ASP A 175 -15.01 -1.78 -24.21
CA ASP A 175 -14.34 -1.34 -25.42
C ASP A 175 -14.26 -2.51 -26.41
N LEU A 176 -15.14 -2.46 -27.42
CA LEU A 176 -15.32 -3.51 -28.44
C LEU A 176 -14.75 -3.10 -29.80
N ALA A 177 -13.93 -2.04 -29.83
CA ALA A 177 -13.36 -1.48 -31.05
C ALA A 177 -12.35 -2.41 -31.74
#